data_AF-A0A2N2ZTN0-F1
#
_entry.id   AF-A0A2N2ZTN0-F1
#
_cell.length_a   1.000
_cell.length_b   1.000
_cell.length_c   1.000
_cell.angle_alpha   90.00
_cell.angle_beta   90.00
_cell.angle_gamma   90.00
#
_symmetry.space_group_name_H-M   'P 1'
#
loop_
_entity.id
_entity.type
_entity.pdbx_description
1 polymer ?
#
loop_
_entity_poly.entity_id
_entity_poly.type
_entity_poly.pdbx_seq_one_letter_code
_entity_poly.pdbx_strand_id
1 'polypeptide(L)'
;MQTKINEYRWSAWDAWEETSVLITVDINKERITIYSKEIQIYDIANYEGETTDNDGDTTISFYCVDKDGKTCRIRLVKLISQDDTKQLYVDYSDARLVYNVYSLD
;
A
#
# COMPACT_ATOMS: atom_id res chain seq x y z
N MET A 1 1.82 -0.90 11.82
CA MET A 1 1.06 0.23 11.23
C MET A 1 1.71 1.54 11.70
N GLN A 2 1.35 2.68 11.11
CA GLN A 2 1.73 4.01 11.59
C GLN A 2 0.49 4.90 11.66
N THR A 3 0.40 5.78 12.65
CA THR A 3 -0.73 6.73 12.79
C THR A 3 -0.23 8.17 12.89
N LYS A 4 -1.04 9.12 12.42
CA LYS A 4 -0.74 10.54 12.47
C LYS A 4 -1.00 11.05 13.89
N ILE A 5 0.02 11.64 14.52
CA ILE A 5 -0.12 12.24 15.84
C ILE A 5 -0.61 13.69 15.71
N ASN A 6 -0.07 14.42 14.73
CA ASN A 6 -0.50 15.76 14.36
C ASN A 6 -0.05 16.09 12.92
N GLU A 7 -0.34 17.30 12.43
CA GLU A 7 -0.02 17.74 11.06
C GLU A 7 1.43 17.57 10.62
N TYR A 8 2.38 17.52 11.57
CA TYR A 8 3.81 17.45 11.28
C TYR A 8 4.47 16.17 11.76
N ARG A 9 3.74 15.28 12.44
CA ARG A 9 4.33 14.13 13.12
C ARG A 9 3.49 12.87 13.00
N TRP A 10 4.16 11.80 12.63
CA TRP A 10 3.65 10.44 12.63
C TRP A 10 4.23 9.65 13.83
N SER A 11 3.52 8.61 14.26
CA SER A 11 4.05 7.65 15.25
C SER A 11 5.27 6.91 14.71
N ALA A 12 5.98 6.16 15.56
CA ALA A 12 6.84 5.11 15.04
C ALA A 12 5.99 4.03 14.34
N TRP A 13 6.61 3.26 13.45
CA TRP A 13 5.99 2.04 12.95
C TRP A 13 5.85 1.04 14.09
N ASP A 14 4.70 0.37 14.17
CA ASP A 14 4.56 -0.80 15.03
C ASP A 14 5.52 -1.90 14.59
N ALA A 15 5.81 -2.82 15.51
CA ALA A 15 6.58 -4.01 15.18
C ALA A 15 5.90 -4.81 14.05
N TRP A 16 6.72 -5.46 13.22
CA TRP A 16 6.22 -6.37 12.20
C TRP A 16 5.52 -7.56 12.84
N GLU A 17 4.40 -7.96 12.25
CA GLU A 17 3.65 -9.15 12.64
C GLU A 17 3.60 -10.11 11.45
N GLU A 18 3.83 -11.40 11.73
CA GLU A 18 3.72 -12.45 10.71
C GLU A 18 2.25 -12.60 10.29
N THR A 19 2.00 -12.63 8.99
CA THR A 19 0.64 -12.74 8.46
C THR A 19 0.63 -13.47 7.13
N SER A 20 -0.51 -14.09 6.82
CA SER A 20 -0.78 -14.71 5.52
C SER A 20 -1.99 -14.02 4.92
N VAL A 21 -1.74 -13.13 3.95
CA VAL A 21 -2.77 -12.35 3.26
C VAL A 21 -2.59 -12.50 1.75
N LEU A 22 -3.70 -12.74 1.05
CA LEU A 22 -3.71 -12.67 -0.41
C LEU A 22 -4.04 -11.24 -0.82
N ILE A 23 -3.30 -10.71 -1.79
CA ILE A 23 -3.54 -9.39 -2.36
C ILE A 23 -3.75 -9.55 -3.85
N THR A 24 -4.84 -8.97 -4.36
CA THR A 24 -5.16 -8.98 -5.80
C THR A 24 -5.27 -7.56 -6.31
N VAL A 25 -4.62 -7.27 -7.42
CA VAL A 25 -4.74 -6.01 -8.17
C VAL A 25 -5.40 -6.36 -9.51
N ASP A 26 -6.67 -6.04 -9.66
CA ASP A 26 -7.45 -6.27 -10.88
C ASP A 26 -7.69 -4.93 -11.58
N ILE A 27 -6.79 -4.59 -12.51
CA ILE A 27 -6.87 -3.34 -13.28
C ILE A 27 -8.09 -3.29 -14.21
N ASN A 28 -8.64 -4.43 -14.63
CA ASN A 28 -9.82 -4.46 -15.50
C ASN A 28 -11.10 -4.11 -14.73
N LYS A 29 -11.13 -4.45 -13.45
CA LYS A 29 -12.21 -4.08 -12.52
C LYS A 29 -11.90 -2.82 -11.73
N GLU A 30 -10.76 -2.17 -12.01
CA GLU A 30 -10.27 -1.01 -11.28
C GLU A 30 -10.31 -1.24 -9.76
N ARG A 31 -9.84 -2.41 -9.30
CA ARG A 31 -10.01 -2.83 -7.91
C ARG A 31 -8.77 -3.49 -7.32
N ILE A 32 -8.44 -3.10 -6.10
CA ILE A 32 -7.45 -3.76 -5.25
C ILE A 32 -8.18 -4.40 -4.08
N THR A 33 -7.82 -5.64 -3.74
CA THR A 33 -8.40 -6.35 -2.59
C THR A 33 -7.31 -6.99 -1.76
N ILE A 34 -7.35 -6.76 -0.45
CA ILE A 34 -6.46 -7.37 0.53
C ILE A 34 -7.33 -8.31 1.38
N TYR A 35 -7.14 -9.61 1.19
CA TYR A 35 -7.83 -10.67 1.93
C TYR A 35 -7.15 -10.89 3.28
N SER A 36 -7.18 -9.85 4.13
CA SER A 36 -6.78 -9.96 5.54
C SER A 36 -7.93 -10.47 6.42
N LYS A 37 -7.73 -10.53 7.73
CA LYS A 37 -8.79 -10.93 8.68
C LYS A 37 -10.09 -10.14 8.48
N GLU A 38 -9.96 -8.85 8.21
CA GLU A 38 -11.03 -8.06 7.60
C GLU A 38 -10.69 -7.84 6.12
N ILE A 39 -11.60 -8.17 5.21
CA ILE A 39 -11.36 -7.96 3.77
C ILE A 39 -11.40 -6.47 3.50
N GLN A 40 -10.30 -5.94 2.95
CA GLN A 40 -10.19 -4.54 2.56
C GLN A 40 -10.35 -4.45 1.04
N ILE A 41 -11.31 -3.65 0.60
CA ILE A 41 -11.64 -3.45 -0.82
C ILE A 41 -11.43 -1.98 -1.15
N TYR A 42 -10.73 -1.75 -2.26
CA TYR A 42 -10.34 -0.44 -2.73
C TYR A 42 -10.67 -0.30 -4.20
N ASP A 43 -11.54 0.64 -4.54
CA ASP A 43 -11.81 1.01 -5.92
C ASP A 43 -10.75 2.02 -6.37
N ILE A 44 -10.13 1.77 -7.52
CA ILE A 44 -9.09 2.61 -8.12
C ILE A 44 -9.78 3.76 -8.86
N ALA A 45 -9.70 4.95 -8.28
CA ALA A 45 -10.24 6.16 -8.89
C ALA A 45 -9.26 6.78 -9.90
N ASN A 46 -7.95 6.63 -9.68
CA ASN A 46 -6.95 7.08 -10.64
C ASN A 46 -5.63 6.29 -10.52
N TYR A 47 -5.02 6.02 -11.66
CA TYR A 47 -3.63 5.60 -11.73
C TYR A 47 -2.73 6.85 -11.69
N GLU A 48 -1.94 7.01 -10.63
CA GLU A 48 -1.10 8.20 -10.44
C GLU A 48 0.29 8.06 -11.10
N GLY A 49 0.62 6.88 -11.65
CA GLY A 49 1.85 6.62 -12.39
C GLY A 49 2.89 5.79 -11.63
N GLU A 50 4.05 5.65 -12.27
CA GLU A 50 5.24 5.00 -11.74
C GLU A 50 6.38 6.02 -11.63
N THR A 51 7.14 5.94 -10.55
CA THR A 51 8.32 6.76 -10.30
C THR A 51 9.48 5.88 -9.89
N THR A 52 10.68 6.26 -10.31
CA THR A 52 11.93 5.57 -9.95
C THR A 52 12.91 6.59 -9.40
N ASP A 53 13.49 6.31 -8.25
CA ASP A 53 14.50 7.19 -7.65
C ASP A 53 15.92 6.87 -8.13
N ASN A 54 16.90 7.60 -7.59
CA ASN A 54 18.30 7.46 -8.00
C ASN A 54 18.93 6.13 -7.58
N ASP A 55 18.36 5.45 -6.58
CA ASP A 55 18.82 4.16 -6.07
C ASP A 55 18.15 3.00 -6.86
N GLY A 56 17.26 3.33 -7.79
CA GLY A 56 16.52 2.38 -8.62
C GLY A 56 15.24 1.88 -7.97
N ASP A 57 14.87 2.39 -6.78
CA ASP A 57 13.65 2.00 -6.10
C ASP A 57 12.45 2.53 -6.90
N THR A 58 11.49 1.66 -7.16
CA THR A 58 10.32 1.97 -7.99
C THR A 58 9.06 2.04 -7.14
N THR A 59 8.23 3.05 -7.35
CA THR A 59 6.91 3.19 -6.71
C THR A 59 5.83 3.39 -7.75
N ILE A 60 4.84 2.50 -7.75
CA ILE A 60 3.59 2.62 -8.50
C ILE A 60 2.51 3.11 -7.53
N SER A 61 1.76 4.17 -7.89
CA SER A 61 0.74 4.77 -7.02
C SER A 61 -0.66 4.74 -7.65
N PHE A 62 -1.64 4.43 -6.81
CA PHE A 62 -3.07 4.44 -7.14
C PHE A 62 -3.80 5.32 -6.13
N TYR A 63 -4.61 6.25 -6.63
CA TYR A 63 -5.59 6.95 -5.82
C TYR A 63 -6.86 6.10 -5.74
N CYS A 64 -7.29 5.78 -4.52
CA CYS A 64 -8.34 4.81 -4.25
C CYS A 64 -9.41 5.36 -3.31
N VAL A 65 -10.55 4.69 -3.31
CA VAL A 65 -11.66 4.89 -2.37
C VAL A 65 -11.97 3.54 -1.71
N ASP A 66 -12.07 3.52 -0.39
CA ASP A 66 -12.43 2.31 0.38
C ASP A 66 -13.94 2.05 0.40
N LYS A 67 -14.36 0.93 1.01
CA LYS A 67 -15.78 0.55 1.15
C LYS A 67 -16.65 1.59 1.89
N ASP A 68 -16.05 2.44 2.71
CA ASP A 68 -16.74 3.45 3.52
C ASP A 68 -16.72 4.83 2.83
N GLY A 69 -16.20 4.91 1.61
CA GLY A 69 -16.09 6.14 0.83
C GLY A 69 -14.90 7.03 1.23
N LYS A 70 -13.97 6.54 2.07
CA LYS A 70 -12.76 7.27 2.44
C LYS A 70 -11.71 7.13 1.37
N THR A 71 -10.97 8.20 1.16
CA THR A 71 -9.92 8.24 0.15
C THR A 71 -8.59 7.81 0.74
N CYS A 72 -7.82 7.06 -0.04
CA CYS A 72 -6.48 6.60 0.32
C CYS A 72 -5.60 6.50 -0.92
N ARG A 73 -4.30 6.30 -0.71
CA ARG A 73 -3.38 5.87 -1.76
C ARG A 73 -2.92 4.45 -1.50
N ILE A 74 -2.93 3.62 -2.54
CA ILE A 74 -2.24 2.34 -2.52
C ILE A 74 -0.96 2.49 -3.32
N ARG A 75 0.17 2.14 -2.70
CA ARG A 75 1.48 2.18 -3.36
C ARG A 75 2.10 0.79 -3.39
N LEU A 76 2.52 0.35 -4.56
CA LEU A 76 3.39 -0.81 -4.72
C LEU A 76 4.82 -0.30 -4.84
N VAL A 77 5.66 -0.68 -3.90
CA VAL A 77 7.04 -0.20 -3.79
C VAL A 77 7.98 -1.38 -3.97
N LYS A 78 8.95 -1.24 -4.86
CA LYS A 78 10.05 -2.17 -5.07
C LYS A 78 11.33 -1.49 -4.62
N LEU A 79 11.92 -1.98 -3.53
CA LEU A 79 13.12 -1.44 -2.91
C LEU A 79 14.34 -2.25 -3.36
N ILE A 80 14.95 -1.85 -4.48
CA ILE A 80 16.20 -2.43 -4.98
C ILE A 80 17.33 -2.19 -3.97
N SER A 81 17.33 -1.02 -3.33
CA SER A 81 18.26 -0.65 -2.27
C SER A 81 18.19 -1.57 -1.03
N GLN A 82 17.10 -2.33 -0.87
CA GLN A 82 16.82 -3.20 0.28
C GLN A 82 16.54 -4.63 -0.17
N ASP A 83 17.49 -5.25 -0.87
CA ASP A 83 17.45 -6.67 -1.26
C ASP A 83 16.22 -7.06 -2.10
N ASP A 84 15.85 -6.18 -3.03
CA ASP A 84 14.69 -6.37 -3.93
C ASP A 84 13.35 -6.56 -3.21
N THR A 85 13.24 -6.04 -1.97
CA THR A 85 12.04 -6.14 -1.13
C THR A 85 10.86 -5.45 -1.82
N LYS A 86 9.72 -6.14 -1.85
CA LYS A 86 8.47 -5.61 -2.40
C LYS A 86 7.51 -5.32 -1.27
N GLN A 87 6.91 -4.13 -1.28
CA GLN A 87 5.98 -3.68 -0.26
C GLN A 87 4.70 -3.13 -0.88
N LEU A 88 3.58 -3.34 -0.18
CA LEU A 88 2.34 -2.65 -0.46
C LEU A 88 2.02 -1.72 0.71
N TYR A 89 1.83 -0.43 0.41
CA TYR A 89 1.34 0.56 1.36
C TYR A 89 -0.13 0.87 1.12
N VAL A 90 -0.88 1.06 2.21
CA VAL A 90 -2.20 1.69 2.20
C VAL A 90 -2.10 2.96 3.04
N ASP A 91 -2.13 4.12 2.38
CA ASP A 91 -1.95 5.42 3.01
C ASP A 91 -3.27 6.20 3.06
N TYR A 92 -3.86 6.28 4.25
CA TYR A 92 -4.90 7.23 4.58
C TYR A 92 -4.29 8.57 5.03
N SER A 93 -5.15 9.58 5.21
CA SER A 93 -4.72 10.89 5.70
C SER A 93 -4.18 10.86 7.14
N ASP A 94 -4.59 9.87 7.93
CA ASP A 94 -4.30 9.72 9.36
C ASP A 94 -3.67 8.37 9.75
N ALA A 95 -3.62 7.40 8.85
CA ALA A 95 -3.05 6.07 9.10
C ALA A 95 -2.31 5.52 7.87
N ARG A 96 -1.31 4.68 8.12
CA ARG A 96 -0.57 3.94 7.08
C ARG A 96 -0.39 2.49 7.48
N LEU A 97 -0.72 1.60 6.55
CA LEU A 97 -0.44 0.18 6.65
C LEU A 97 0.63 -0.19 5.62
N VAL A 98 1.47 -1.15 5.96
CA VAL A 98 2.50 -1.68 5.07
C VAL A 98 2.53 -3.21 5.19
N TYR A 99 2.65 -3.87 4.04
CA TYR A 99 2.84 -5.31 3.93
C TYR A 99 4.11 -5.57 3.15
N ASN A 100 4.99 -6.44 3.64
CA ASN A 100 5.99 -7.06 2.79
C ASN A 100 5.28 -8.14 1.96
N VAL A 101 5.50 -8.14 0.65
CA VAL A 101 4.77 -8.98 -0.30
C VAL A 101 5.74 -9.68 -1.25
N TYR A 102 5.25 -10.76 -1.86
CA TYR A 102 5.94 -11.44 -2.96
C TYR A 102 4.91 -11.79 -4.05
N SER A 103 5.37 -11.91 -5.29
CA SER A 103 4.53 -12.33 -6.41
C SER A 103 4.19 -13.81 -6.25
N LEU A 104 2.93 -14.16 -6.50
CA LEU A 104 2.51 -15.54 -6.70
C LEU A 104 2.56 -15.77 -8.21
N ASP A 105 3.67 -16.32 -8.69
CA ASP A 105 3.85 -16.70 -10.09
C ASP A 105 2.96 -17.91 -10.48
#